data_AF-A0A3D4UDZ5-F1
#
_entry.id   AF-A0A3D4UDZ5-F1
#
_cell.length_a   1.000
_cell.length_b   1.000
_cell.length_c   1.000
_cell.angle_alpha   90.00
_cell.angle_beta   90.00
_cell.angle_gamma   90.00
#
_symmetry.space_group_name_H-M   'P 1'
#
loop_
_entity.id
_entity.type
_entity.pdbx_description
1 polymer ?
#
loop_
_entity_poly.entity_id
_entity_poly.type
_entity_poly.pdbx_seq_one_letter_code
_entity_poly.pdbx_strand_id
1 'polypeptide(L)'
;MNRMAAPRISRTLLQTFVPLNALSAQRLDYLLEGQGIEALPAGSEVCRRGERDGYTIYLLSGAVTLENEAGEQQVLDAGDIEASHAIASEQPRAVTVRAKTAINILRFESKRLDRVLAWDQATETLQRELAALQPGEDNSWISRLLQSRLFYRLPPSNIVELFRRLKPEPVRKGQTIIKQGDLSDSCYFIKAGSAEVRLPGDKGPVTLAVLQKGQYFGEEGLLTEGPRNADVVMESDGVLMRLDKQDFDELLKAPSLALIDFSDAVNAVASGEYEWLDVRLSDEQARGTLKGALRLPLQALRIKAHMLPTDKRYIVYCDTGRRSAAAAFLLGVMGYDARILDGGLTALMPSERSRFLVNE
;
A
#
# COMPACT_ATOMS: atom_id res chain seq x y z
N MET A 1 19.99 21.61 24.71
CA MET A 1 20.75 20.80 23.73
C MET A 1 19.95 20.76 22.44
N ASN A 2 20.50 21.39 21.41
CA ASN A 2 19.86 21.60 20.11
C ASN A 2 19.77 20.23 19.40
N ARG A 3 18.56 19.68 19.23
CA ARG A 3 18.34 18.50 18.38
C ARG A 3 18.65 18.95 16.94
N MET A 4 19.83 18.59 16.41
CA MET A 4 20.08 18.74 14.99
C MET A 4 18.97 18.00 14.23
N ALA A 5 18.26 18.72 13.37
CA ALA A 5 17.23 18.14 12.53
C ALA A 5 17.89 17.05 11.67
N ALA A 6 17.34 15.83 11.73
CA ALA A 6 17.77 14.76 10.83
C ALA A 6 17.68 15.27 9.37
N PRO A 7 18.64 14.93 8.50
CA PRO A 7 18.63 15.37 7.11
C PRO A 7 17.30 14.97 6.47
N ARG A 8 16.51 15.98 6.04
CA ARG A 8 15.22 15.76 5.39
C ARG A 8 15.46 15.08 4.05
N ILE A 9 14.89 13.89 3.88
CA ILE A 9 14.91 13.16 2.61
C ILE A 9 14.16 14.00 1.56
N SER A 10 14.83 14.37 0.48
CA SER A 10 14.22 15.12 -0.62
C SER A 10 13.25 14.24 -1.40
N ARG A 11 12.04 14.74 -1.67
CA ARG A 11 11.05 14.03 -2.50
C ARG A 11 11.58 13.76 -3.92
N THR A 12 12.31 14.73 -4.49
CA THR A 12 12.88 14.61 -5.84
C THR A 12 13.87 13.45 -5.92
N LEU A 13 14.64 13.21 -4.85
CA LEU A 13 15.53 12.06 -4.77
C LEU A 13 14.74 10.75 -4.68
N LEU A 14 13.62 10.70 -3.95
CA LEU A 14 12.80 9.49 -3.91
C LEU A 14 12.18 9.14 -5.25
N GLN A 15 11.82 10.15 -6.05
CA GLN A 15 11.27 9.96 -7.37
C GLN A 15 12.28 9.42 -8.39
N THR A 16 13.58 9.34 -8.06
CA THR A 16 14.56 8.64 -8.90
C THR A 16 14.59 7.14 -8.64
N PHE A 17 13.94 6.65 -7.57
CA PHE A 17 13.91 5.23 -7.24
C PHE A 17 12.64 4.54 -7.72
N VAL A 18 12.77 3.32 -8.24
CA VAL A 18 11.65 2.47 -8.65
C VAL A 18 11.32 1.48 -7.52
N PRO A 19 10.04 1.32 -7.13
CA PRO A 19 8.83 1.92 -7.70
C PRO A 19 8.35 3.22 -7.02
N LEU A 20 9.21 3.90 -6.24
CA LEU A 20 8.84 5.13 -5.51
C LEU A 20 8.45 6.29 -6.45
N ASN A 21 8.99 6.30 -7.67
CA ASN A 21 8.67 7.23 -8.73
C ASN A 21 7.18 7.21 -9.15
N ALA A 22 6.48 6.10 -8.91
CA ALA A 22 5.05 5.98 -9.19
C ALA A 22 4.16 6.56 -8.07
N LEU A 23 4.74 6.99 -6.94
CA LEU A 23 3.98 7.48 -5.79
C LEU A 23 3.70 8.98 -5.87
N SER A 24 2.45 9.38 -5.56
CA SER A 24 2.11 10.79 -5.35
C SER A 24 2.85 11.42 -4.16
N ALA A 25 2.97 12.75 -4.14
CA ALA A 25 3.71 13.47 -3.10
C ALA A 25 3.22 13.19 -1.68
N GLN A 26 1.89 13.11 -1.48
CA GLN A 26 1.30 12.83 -0.17
C GLN A 26 1.64 11.42 0.34
N ARG A 27 1.81 10.45 -0.58
CA ARG A 27 2.15 9.06 -0.24
C ARG A 27 3.62 8.90 0.07
N LEU A 28 4.48 9.64 -0.64
CA LEU A 28 5.89 9.73 -0.29
C LEU A 28 6.04 10.31 1.13
N ASP A 29 5.28 11.35 1.48
CA ASP A 29 5.28 11.88 2.85
C ASP A 29 4.86 10.82 3.87
N TYR A 30 3.75 10.12 3.62
CA TYR A 30 3.30 9.04 4.50
C TYR A 30 4.32 7.91 4.61
N LEU A 31 4.99 7.52 3.52
CA LEU A 31 6.02 6.50 3.53
C LEU A 31 7.23 6.94 4.35
N LEU A 32 7.58 8.24 4.31
CA LEU A 32 8.68 8.85 5.05
C LEU A 32 8.38 9.11 6.54
N GLU A 33 7.12 9.07 6.98
CA GLU A 33 6.76 9.28 8.38
C GLU A 33 7.49 8.26 9.29
N GLY A 34 8.36 8.79 10.15
CA GLY A 34 9.19 8.02 11.08
C GLY A 34 10.37 7.29 10.44
N GLN A 35 10.69 7.58 9.17
CA GLN A 35 11.85 7.02 8.48
C GLN A 35 13.04 7.98 8.56
N GLY A 36 14.25 7.42 8.62
CA GLY A 36 15.50 8.17 8.65
C GLY A 36 16.47 7.64 7.60
N ILE A 37 17.42 8.50 7.21
CA ILE A 37 18.59 8.08 6.44
C ILE A 37 19.52 7.36 7.40
N GLU A 38 19.89 6.13 7.04
CA GLU A 38 20.86 5.33 7.78
C GLU A 38 22.24 5.55 7.16
N ALA A 39 23.13 6.20 7.90
CA ALA A 39 24.51 6.45 7.51
C ALA A 39 25.41 5.34 8.05
N LEU A 40 26.09 4.61 7.16
CA LEU A 40 26.92 3.46 7.51
C LEU A 40 28.38 3.69 7.06
N PRO A 41 29.38 3.41 7.91
CA PRO A 41 30.79 3.48 7.50
C PRO A 41 31.16 2.32 6.57
N ALA A 42 32.28 2.48 5.85
CA ALA A 42 32.84 1.42 5.03
C ALA A 42 33.09 0.14 5.86
N GLY A 43 32.83 -1.02 5.25
CA GLY A 43 32.88 -2.34 5.87
C GLY A 43 31.58 -2.79 6.56
N SER A 44 30.62 -1.90 6.78
CA SER A 44 29.35 -2.24 7.42
C SER A 44 28.55 -3.25 6.60
N GLU A 45 27.92 -4.22 7.27
CA GLU A 45 27.00 -5.15 6.62
C GLU A 45 25.60 -4.52 6.55
N VAL A 46 25.03 -4.44 5.35
CA VAL A 46 23.71 -3.85 5.10
C VAL A 46 22.61 -4.90 5.24
N CYS A 47 22.86 -6.10 4.68
CA CYS A 47 22.05 -7.30 4.84
C CYS A 47 22.89 -8.54 4.54
N ARG A 48 22.47 -9.70 5.03
CA ARG A 48 23.20 -10.96 4.86
C ARG A 48 22.41 -11.96 4.03
N ARG A 49 23.11 -12.69 3.18
CA ARG A 49 22.55 -13.81 2.41
C ARG A 49 21.81 -14.79 3.32
N GLY A 50 20.63 -15.22 2.89
CA GLY A 50 19.77 -16.17 3.61
C GLY A 50 18.87 -15.53 4.68
N GLU A 51 19.05 -14.25 5.02
CA GLU A 51 18.16 -13.57 5.95
C GLU A 51 16.80 -13.27 5.33
N ARG A 52 15.75 -13.39 6.15
CA ARG A 52 14.39 -12.90 5.85
C ARG A 52 14.08 -11.71 6.76
N ASP A 53 14.58 -10.53 6.39
CA ASP A 53 14.47 -9.33 7.22
C ASP A 53 13.20 -8.50 6.92
N GLY A 54 12.56 -8.75 5.78
CA GLY A 54 11.34 -8.04 5.37
C GLY A 54 11.55 -6.58 4.96
N TYR A 55 12.78 -6.14 4.71
CA TYR A 55 13.08 -4.75 4.37
C TYR A 55 13.39 -4.52 2.88
N THR A 56 12.91 -3.40 2.34
CA THR A 56 13.32 -2.86 1.04
C THR A 56 14.38 -1.77 1.29
N ILE A 57 15.54 -1.88 0.65
CA ILE A 57 16.71 -1.03 0.92
C ILE A 57 17.12 -0.30 -0.36
N TYR A 58 17.26 1.02 -0.31
CA TYR A 58 17.74 1.85 -1.42
C TYR A 58 19.08 2.49 -1.09
N LEU A 59 20.02 2.49 -2.04
CA LEU A 59 21.32 3.16 -1.91
C LEU A 59 21.16 4.63 -2.30
N LEU A 60 21.37 5.55 -1.36
CA LEU A 60 21.27 6.99 -1.62
C LEU A 60 22.61 7.60 -2.06
N SER A 61 23.73 7.10 -1.53
CA SER A 61 25.06 7.58 -1.87
C SER A 61 26.13 6.56 -1.48
N GLY A 62 27.28 6.61 -2.17
CA GLY A 62 28.42 5.72 -1.95
C GLY A 62 28.29 4.42 -2.74
N ALA A 63 29.15 3.44 -2.44
CA ALA A 63 29.19 2.17 -3.14
C ALA A 63 29.09 0.99 -2.17
N VAL A 64 28.45 -0.09 -2.63
CA VAL A 64 28.33 -1.37 -1.92
C VAL A 64 28.92 -2.51 -2.73
N THR A 65 29.36 -3.56 -2.05
CA THR A 65 29.67 -4.87 -2.66
C THR A 65 28.53 -5.83 -2.42
N LEU A 66 28.11 -6.55 -3.46
CA LEU A 66 27.15 -7.64 -3.42
C LEU A 66 27.90 -8.95 -3.65
N GLU A 67 27.83 -9.86 -2.70
CA GLU A 67 28.52 -11.16 -2.76
C GLU A 67 27.51 -12.30 -2.83
N ASN A 68 27.60 -13.13 -3.87
CA ASN A 68 26.73 -14.28 -4.09
C ASN A 68 27.29 -15.56 -3.44
N GLU A 69 26.60 -16.69 -3.64
CA GLU A 69 27.03 -17.99 -3.10
C GLU A 69 28.35 -18.50 -3.69
N ALA A 70 28.63 -18.19 -4.95
CA ALA A 70 29.88 -18.56 -5.60
C ALA A 70 31.08 -17.73 -5.12
N GLY A 71 30.86 -16.75 -4.23
CA GLY A 71 31.87 -15.79 -3.76
C GLY A 71 32.18 -14.71 -4.79
N GLU A 72 31.38 -14.60 -5.86
CA GLU A 72 31.54 -13.53 -6.84
C GLU A 72 31.05 -12.22 -6.23
N GLN A 73 31.88 -11.19 -6.35
CA GLN A 73 31.60 -9.86 -5.85
C GLN A 73 31.32 -8.89 -7.00
N GLN A 74 30.15 -8.27 -6.97
CA GLN A 74 29.79 -7.15 -7.81
C GLN A 74 29.82 -5.85 -6.98
N VAL A 75 30.25 -4.75 -7.59
CA VAL A 75 30.17 -3.42 -6.97
C VAL A 75 28.98 -2.69 -7.58
N LEU A 76 28.19 -2.05 -6.73
CA LEU A 76 27.10 -1.16 -7.12
C LEU A 76 27.36 0.23 -6.54
N ASP A 77 27.47 1.23 -7.41
CA ASP A 77 27.57 2.63 -7.02
C ASP A 77 26.18 3.30 -7.03
N ALA A 78 25.94 4.24 -6.12
CA ALA A 78 24.68 4.98 -6.07
C ALA A 78 24.36 5.76 -7.36
N GLY A 79 25.37 6.10 -8.16
CA GLY A 79 25.20 6.74 -9.48
C GLY A 79 24.79 5.79 -10.59
N ASP A 80 24.86 4.47 -10.38
CA ASP A 80 24.53 3.48 -11.39
C ASP A 80 23.01 3.42 -11.61
N ILE A 81 22.59 3.13 -12.84
CA ILE A 81 21.17 2.95 -13.19
C ILE A 81 20.55 1.84 -12.32
N GLU A 82 21.30 0.77 -12.05
CA GLU A 82 20.85 -0.35 -11.22
C GLU A 82 20.54 0.06 -9.77
N ALA A 83 21.20 1.10 -9.26
CA ALA A 83 20.99 1.62 -7.91
C ALA A 83 19.69 2.42 -7.77
N SER A 84 19.01 2.75 -8.87
CA SER A 84 17.64 3.29 -8.84
C SER A 84 16.61 2.27 -8.30
N HIS A 85 16.99 1.01 -8.13
CA HIS A 85 16.12 -0.01 -7.55
C HIS A 85 16.61 -0.47 -6.18
N ALA A 86 15.74 -1.19 -5.47
CA ALA A 86 16.09 -1.75 -4.18
C ALA A 86 17.23 -2.78 -4.29
N ILE A 87 18.24 -2.62 -3.43
CA ILE A 87 19.39 -3.51 -3.35
C ILE A 87 18.95 -4.85 -2.75
N ALA A 88 19.38 -5.95 -3.38
CA ALA A 88 19.16 -7.31 -2.90
C ALA A 88 17.70 -7.59 -2.49
N SER A 89 16.73 -7.13 -3.28
CA SER A 89 15.29 -7.12 -2.95
C SER A 89 14.66 -8.51 -2.70
N GLU A 90 15.35 -9.58 -3.08
CA GLU A 90 14.90 -10.97 -2.92
C GLU A 90 14.89 -11.44 -1.46
N GLN A 91 13.95 -12.31 -1.11
CA GLN A 91 13.76 -12.80 0.26
C GLN A 91 13.53 -14.32 0.27
N PRO A 92 14.45 -15.15 0.81
CA PRO A 92 15.63 -14.76 1.57
C PRO A 92 16.67 -14.05 0.70
N ARG A 93 17.48 -13.18 1.31
CA ARG A 93 18.51 -12.42 0.58
C ARG A 93 19.39 -13.36 -0.26
N ALA A 94 19.46 -13.15 -1.57
CA ALA A 94 20.28 -13.96 -2.46
C ALA A 94 21.79 -13.66 -2.32
N VAL A 95 22.13 -12.46 -1.83
CA VAL A 95 23.50 -11.94 -1.71
C VAL A 95 23.72 -11.30 -0.34
N THR A 96 24.97 -11.24 0.10
CA THR A 96 25.38 -10.40 1.24
C THR A 96 25.82 -9.05 0.72
N VAL A 97 25.31 -7.97 1.31
CA VAL A 97 25.62 -6.60 0.89
C VAL A 97 26.49 -5.93 1.95
N ARG A 98 27.66 -5.41 1.55
CA ARG A 98 28.56 -4.67 2.44
C ARG A 98 28.89 -3.29 1.88
N ALA A 99 29.06 -2.32 2.76
CA ALA A 99 29.47 -0.97 2.40
C ALA A 99 30.93 -0.99 1.92
N LYS A 100 31.19 -0.60 0.67
CA LYS A 100 32.55 -0.44 0.13
C LYS A 100 33.15 0.92 0.53
N THR A 101 32.32 1.95 0.52
CA THR A 101 32.62 3.30 1.03
C THR A 101 31.72 3.61 2.23
N ALA A 102 31.83 4.81 2.81
CA ALA A 102 30.72 5.32 3.61
C ALA A 102 29.48 5.43 2.70
N ILE A 103 28.33 4.97 3.18
CA ILE A 103 27.08 4.94 2.42
C ILE A 103 25.95 5.59 3.22
N ASN A 104 24.96 6.09 2.48
CA ASN A 104 23.66 6.44 3.05
C ASN A 104 22.63 5.54 2.40
N ILE A 105 21.77 4.92 3.21
CA ILE A 105 20.70 4.06 2.73
C ILE A 105 19.35 4.52 3.27
N LEU A 106 18.31 4.13 2.55
CA LEU A 106 16.94 4.24 3.01
C LEU A 106 16.34 2.84 3.14
N ARG A 107 15.76 2.56 4.30
CA ARG A 107 15.22 1.24 4.64
C ARG A 107 13.73 1.37 4.94
N PHE A 108 12.91 0.63 4.21
CA PHE A 108 11.46 0.56 4.45
C PHE A 108 11.05 -0.86 4.80
N GLU A 109 10.08 -1.01 5.70
CA GLU A 109 9.36 -2.28 5.81
C GLU A 109 8.68 -2.55 4.46
N SER A 110 9.04 -3.66 3.80
CA SER A 110 8.52 -3.98 2.45
C SER A 110 7.00 -4.03 2.47
N LYS A 111 6.43 -4.52 3.59
CA LYS A 111 4.99 -4.57 3.79
C LYS A 111 4.29 -3.21 3.76
N ARG A 112 4.94 -2.19 4.31
CA ARG A 112 4.43 -0.82 4.31
C ARG A 112 4.53 -0.22 2.92
N LEU A 113 5.68 -0.36 2.25
CA LEU A 113 5.88 0.15 0.90
C LEU A 113 4.84 -0.42 -0.08
N ASP A 114 4.65 -1.73 -0.07
CA ASP A 114 3.68 -2.39 -0.96
C ASP A 114 2.24 -1.91 -0.76
N ARG A 115 1.83 -1.69 0.50
CA ARG A 115 0.50 -1.15 0.81
C ARG A 115 0.31 0.23 0.18
N VAL A 116 1.33 1.09 0.28
CA VAL A 116 1.29 2.44 -0.26
C VAL A 116 1.25 2.44 -1.80
N LEU A 117 2.00 1.53 -2.44
CA LEU A 117 2.02 1.34 -3.90
C LEU A 117 0.70 0.79 -4.44
N ALA A 118 0.20 -0.31 -3.86
CA ALA A 118 -1.07 -0.91 -4.25
C ALA A 118 -2.23 0.09 -4.10
N TRP A 119 -2.17 0.92 -3.07
CA TRP A 119 -3.14 2.00 -2.90
C TRP A 119 -3.10 3.00 -4.05
N ASP A 120 -1.92 3.39 -4.57
CA ASP A 120 -1.81 4.51 -5.52
C ASP A 120 -2.39 4.16 -6.86
N GLN A 121 -2.00 2.98 -7.31
CA GLN A 121 -2.44 2.42 -8.56
C GLN A 121 -3.94 2.09 -8.54
N ALA A 122 -4.50 1.75 -7.39
CA ALA A 122 -5.93 1.48 -7.25
C ALA A 122 -6.79 2.76 -7.12
N THR A 123 -6.27 3.82 -6.48
CA THR A 123 -7.09 4.99 -6.08
C THR A 123 -7.72 5.70 -7.28
N GLU A 124 -7.00 5.88 -8.39
CA GLU A 124 -7.56 6.51 -9.59
C GLU A 124 -8.71 5.70 -10.20
N THR A 125 -8.56 4.37 -10.21
CA THR A 125 -9.59 3.44 -10.71
C THR A 125 -10.83 3.50 -9.83
N LEU A 126 -10.63 3.45 -8.51
CA LEU A 126 -11.70 3.46 -7.52
C LEU A 126 -12.45 4.79 -7.48
N GLN A 127 -11.76 5.92 -7.55
CA GLN A 127 -12.41 7.25 -7.60
C GLN A 127 -13.43 7.34 -8.75
N ARG A 128 -13.12 6.78 -9.91
CA ARG A 128 -14.03 6.78 -11.06
C ARG A 128 -15.19 5.80 -10.90
N GLU A 129 -14.97 4.61 -10.32
CA GLU A 129 -16.06 3.68 -10.02
C GLU A 129 -17.04 4.25 -9.00
N LEU A 130 -16.51 4.86 -7.94
CA LEU A 130 -17.32 5.52 -6.92
C LEU A 130 -18.11 6.69 -7.49
N ALA A 131 -17.49 7.50 -8.37
CA ALA A 131 -18.19 8.57 -9.07
C ALA A 131 -19.31 8.05 -9.99
N ALA A 132 -19.18 6.84 -10.55
CA ALA A 132 -20.22 6.22 -11.36
C ALA A 132 -21.40 5.68 -10.52
N LEU A 133 -21.15 5.28 -9.26
CA LEU A 133 -22.20 4.84 -8.33
C LEU A 133 -23.07 6.00 -7.82
N GLN A 134 -22.55 7.23 -7.82
CA GLN A 134 -23.28 8.44 -7.38
C GLN A 134 -23.16 9.57 -8.43
N PRO A 135 -23.82 9.44 -9.59
CA PRO A 135 -23.77 10.47 -10.63
C PRO A 135 -24.41 11.78 -10.14
N GLY A 136 -23.68 12.88 -10.22
CA GLY A 136 -24.18 14.23 -9.90
C GLY A 136 -24.02 14.69 -8.45
N GLU A 137 -23.42 13.88 -7.56
CA GLU A 137 -23.05 14.31 -6.21
C GLU A 137 -21.64 14.94 -6.14
N ASP A 138 -21.43 15.81 -5.15
CA ASP A 138 -20.10 16.35 -4.84
C ASP A 138 -19.21 15.27 -4.21
N ASN A 139 -18.40 14.62 -5.04
CA ASN A 139 -17.48 13.55 -4.66
C ASN A 139 -16.18 14.06 -3.97
N SER A 140 -16.06 15.36 -3.66
CA SER A 140 -14.87 15.90 -3.00
C SER A 140 -14.59 15.29 -1.62
N TRP A 141 -15.64 14.86 -0.90
CA TRP A 141 -15.48 14.18 0.39
C TRP A 141 -14.86 12.79 0.19
N ILE A 142 -15.21 12.07 -0.87
CA ILE A 142 -14.63 10.76 -1.25
C ILE A 142 -13.13 10.93 -1.53
N SER A 143 -12.74 11.94 -2.29
CA SER A 143 -11.33 12.19 -2.60
C SER A 143 -10.51 12.47 -1.33
N ARG A 144 -11.02 13.32 -0.43
CA ARG A 144 -10.35 13.61 0.86
C ARG A 144 -10.30 12.37 1.75
N LEU A 145 -11.35 11.56 1.72
CA LEU A 145 -11.44 10.34 2.47
C LEU A 145 -10.40 9.30 2.03
N LEU A 146 -10.21 9.11 0.71
CA LEU A 146 -9.19 8.23 0.14
C LEU A 146 -7.75 8.69 0.39
N GLN A 147 -7.57 9.97 0.70
CA GLN A 147 -6.30 10.59 1.11
C GLN A 147 -6.04 10.49 2.63
N SER A 148 -6.97 9.92 3.38
CA SER A 148 -6.95 9.91 4.83
C SER A 148 -6.17 8.71 5.40
N ARG A 149 -5.63 8.85 6.62
CA ARG A 149 -4.73 7.83 7.22
C ARG A 149 -5.42 6.50 7.51
N LEU A 150 -6.71 6.53 7.86
CA LEU A 150 -7.49 5.33 8.12
C LEU A 150 -7.52 4.40 6.90
N PHE A 151 -7.57 4.98 5.70
CA PHE A 151 -7.71 4.26 4.44
C PHE A 151 -6.41 3.58 4.01
N TYR A 152 -5.25 4.07 4.46
CA TYR A 152 -3.98 3.38 4.22
C TYR A 152 -3.91 1.99 4.87
N ARG A 153 -4.82 1.66 5.80
CA ARG A 153 -4.92 0.34 6.43
C ARG A 153 -5.89 -0.61 5.71
N LEU A 154 -6.76 -0.09 4.83
CA LEU A 154 -7.73 -0.89 4.10
C LEU A 154 -7.10 -1.50 2.85
N PRO A 155 -7.33 -2.80 2.56
CA PRO A 155 -7.03 -3.36 1.25
C PRO A 155 -7.82 -2.62 0.16
N PRO A 156 -7.24 -2.36 -1.04
CA PRO A 156 -7.96 -1.70 -2.13
C PRO A 156 -9.29 -2.36 -2.51
N SER A 157 -9.35 -3.69 -2.40
CA SER A 157 -10.56 -4.48 -2.61
C SER A 157 -11.73 -4.10 -1.69
N ASN A 158 -11.43 -3.64 -0.48
CA ASN A 158 -12.45 -3.43 0.53
C ASN A 158 -13.03 -2.02 0.45
N ILE A 159 -12.49 -1.14 -0.38
CA ILE A 159 -12.96 0.25 -0.47
C ILE A 159 -14.33 0.31 -1.11
N VAL A 160 -14.55 -0.39 -2.22
CA VAL A 160 -15.86 -0.41 -2.88
C VAL A 160 -16.92 -0.93 -1.91
N GLU A 161 -16.56 -1.97 -1.15
CA GLU A 161 -17.43 -2.56 -0.14
C GLU A 161 -17.68 -1.63 1.05
N LEU A 162 -16.66 -0.88 1.48
CA LEU A 162 -16.81 0.17 2.47
C LEU A 162 -17.88 1.18 2.06
N PHE A 163 -17.79 1.74 0.84
CA PHE A 163 -18.75 2.73 0.38
C PHE A 163 -20.18 2.15 0.26
N ARG A 164 -20.33 0.85 0.02
CA ARG A 164 -21.65 0.18 0.03
C ARG A 164 -22.23 0.01 1.43
N ARG A 165 -21.37 -0.13 2.45
CA ARG A 165 -21.77 -0.31 3.87
C ARG A 165 -21.98 1.00 4.61
N LEU A 166 -21.49 2.11 4.06
CA LEU A 166 -21.69 3.45 4.61
C LEU A 166 -23.18 3.85 4.62
N LYS A 167 -23.70 4.18 5.80
CA LYS A 167 -25.09 4.61 5.99
C LYS A 167 -25.14 6.12 6.19
N PRO A 168 -25.93 6.88 5.41
CA PRO A 168 -26.08 8.31 5.62
C PRO A 168 -26.86 8.59 6.91
N GLU A 169 -26.34 9.50 7.72
CA GLU A 169 -26.92 9.94 8.99
C GLU A 169 -27.01 11.47 9.02
N PRO A 170 -28.21 12.05 8.79
CA PRO A 170 -28.43 13.49 8.90
C PRO A 170 -28.27 13.95 10.35
N VAL A 171 -27.56 15.06 10.55
CA VAL A 171 -27.22 15.57 11.88
C VAL A 171 -27.42 17.08 11.96
N ARG A 172 -27.65 17.58 13.18
CA ARG A 172 -27.89 19.01 13.45
C ARG A 172 -26.75 19.63 14.25
N LYS A 173 -26.57 20.94 14.11
CA LYS A 173 -25.68 21.73 14.95
C LYS A 173 -25.98 21.51 16.43
N GLY A 174 -24.93 21.30 17.21
CA GLY A 174 -24.98 21.05 18.65
C GLY A 174 -25.27 19.59 19.03
N GLN A 175 -25.56 18.71 18.06
CA GLN A 175 -25.76 17.30 18.32
C GLN A 175 -24.43 16.63 18.70
N THR A 176 -24.41 15.95 19.85
CA THR A 176 -23.30 15.08 20.26
C THR A 176 -23.42 13.74 19.54
N ILE A 177 -22.39 13.38 18.77
CA ILE A 177 -22.33 12.15 17.99
C ILE A 177 -21.57 11.06 18.75
N ILE A 178 -20.47 11.45 19.40
CA ILE A 178 -19.69 10.58 20.27
C ILE A 178 -19.62 11.24 21.63
N LYS A 179 -19.82 10.44 22.67
CA LYS A 179 -19.56 10.84 24.05
C LYS A 179 -18.39 10.03 24.60
N GLN A 180 -17.48 10.70 25.28
CA GLN A 180 -16.32 10.07 25.90
C GLN A 180 -16.75 9.02 26.92
N GLY A 181 -16.03 7.90 26.95
CA GLY A 181 -16.26 6.78 27.87
C GLY A 181 -17.27 5.76 27.34
N ASP A 182 -18.09 6.11 26.35
CA ASP A 182 -19.03 5.18 25.74
C ASP A 182 -18.30 4.05 24.99
N LEU A 183 -19.03 2.97 24.69
CA LEU A 183 -18.50 1.88 23.89
C LEU A 183 -18.25 2.33 22.45
N SER A 184 -17.13 1.88 21.88
CA SER A 184 -16.78 2.15 20.49
C SER A 184 -17.47 1.12 19.57
N ASP A 185 -18.56 1.53 18.92
CA ASP A 185 -19.43 0.68 18.10
C ASP A 185 -19.47 1.07 16.60
N SER A 186 -18.87 2.21 16.25
CA SER A 186 -18.99 2.83 14.91
C SER A 186 -17.93 3.89 14.66
N CYS A 187 -17.68 4.24 13.40
CA CYS A 187 -16.93 5.43 13.01
C CYS A 187 -17.71 6.23 11.96
N TYR A 188 -17.32 7.49 11.76
CA TYR A 188 -18.09 8.44 10.97
C TYR A 188 -17.20 9.21 10.00
N PHE A 189 -17.75 9.46 8.80
CA PHE A 189 -17.14 10.29 7.77
C PHE A 189 -18.00 11.52 7.49
N ILE A 190 -17.41 12.71 7.48
CA ILE A 190 -18.16 13.95 7.29
C ILE A 190 -18.42 14.17 5.79
N LYS A 191 -19.62 13.81 5.31
CA LYS A 191 -20.06 14.10 3.92
C LYS A 191 -20.38 15.58 3.75
N ALA A 192 -21.01 16.19 4.75
CA ALA A 192 -21.32 17.63 4.81
C ALA A 192 -21.32 18.13 6.26
N GLY A 193 -20.97 19.40 6.47
CA GLY A 193 -20.89 20.05 7.78
C GLY A 193 -19.48 20.02 8.41
N SER A 194 -19.43 20.33 9.69
CA SER A 194 -18.22 20.35 10.52
C SER A 194 -18.53 19.90 11.95
N ALA A 195 -17.54 19.31 12.62
CA ALA A 195 -17.64 18.78 13.97
C ALA A 195 -16.43 19.19 14.81
N GLU A 196 -16.59 19.23 16.12
CA GLU A 196 -15.54 19.59 17.06
C GLU A 196 -15.26 18.43 18.00
N VAL A 197 -13.97 18.10 18.16
CA VAL A 197 -13.51 17.09 19.12
C VAL A 197 -13.15 17.78 20.42
N ARG A 198 -13.79 17.38 21.52
CA ARG A 198 -13.66 18.03 22.83
C ARG A 198 -13.25 17.02 23.90
N LEU A 199 -12.41 17.47 24.84
CA LEU A 199 -12.16 16.76 26.10
C LEU A 199 -12.76 17.55 27.27
N PRO A 200 -13.18 16.88 28.34
CA PRO A 200 -13.50 17.56 29.58
C PRO A 200 -12.24 18.19 30.17
N GLY A 201 -12.34 19.44 30.60
CA GLY A 201 -11.31 20.16 31.34
C GLY A 201 -11.88 20.81 32.59
N ASP A 202 -11.00 21.19 33.52
CA ASP A 202 -11.38 21.73 34.83
C ASP A 202 -12.22 23.01 34.76
N LYS A 203 -12.14 23.76 33.65
CA LYS A 203 -12.86 25.02 33.41
C LYS A 203 -13.92 24.93 32.31
N GLY A 204 -14.30 23.72 31.92
CA GLY A 204 -15.19 23.44 30.80
C GLY A 204 -14.50 22.64 29.69
N PRO A 205 -15.26 22.27 28.64
CA PRO A 205 -14.74 21.44 27.55
C PRO A 205 -13.63 22.18 26.78
N VAL A 206 -12.55 21.47 26.49
CA VAL A 206 -11.39 21.93 25.73
C VAL A 206 -11.46 21.35 24.32
N THR A 207 -11.45 22.22 23.32
CA THR A 207 -11.38 21.87 21.90
C THR A 207 -10.01 21.33 21.53
N LEU A 208 -9.93 20.09 21.04
CA LEU A 208 -8.71 19.50 20.52
C LEU A 208 -8.53 19.77 19.02
N ALA A 209 -9.62 19.64 18.28
CA ALA A 209 -9.61 19.75 16.83
C ALA A 209 -10.98 20.12 16.29
N VAL A 210 -10.98 20.80 15.15
CA VAL A 210 -12.17 21.01 14.33
C VAL A 210 -12.03 20.16 13.06
N LEU A 211 -13.05 19.36 12.80
CA LEU A 211 -13.16 18.44 11.68
C LEU A 211 -14.13 19.01 10.64
N GLN A 212 -13.74 18.92 9.38
CA GLN A 212 -14.43 19.47 8.23
C GLN A 212 -14.82 18.37 7.25
N LYS A 213 -15.61 18.74 6.23
CA LYS A 213 -15.95 17.85 5.11
C LYS A 213 -14.77 17.03 4.60
N GLY A 214 -14.97 15.71 4.48
CA GLY A 214 -13.99 14.72 4.05
C GLY A 214 -13.07 14.19 5.15
N GLN A 215 -13.15 14.74 6.36
CA GLN A 215 -12.49 14.17 7.55
C GLN A 215 -13.40 13.14 8.23
N TYR A 216 -12.84 12.41 9.19
CA TYR A 216 -13.46 11.28 9.87
C TYR A 216 -13.13 11.28 11.35
N PHE A 217 -13.91 10.54 12.13
CA PHE A 217 -13.70 10.38 13.57
C PHE A 217 -14.31 9.09 14.12
N GLY A 218 -13.90 8.73 15.34
CA GLY A 218 -14.42 7.57 16.07
C GLY A 218 -13.71 6.24 15.74
N GLU A 219 -12.71 6.26 14.87
CA GLU A 219 -11.91 5.09 14.51
C GLU A 219 -10.97 4.63 15.62
N GLU A 220 -10.47 5.54 16.46
CA GLU A 220 -9.42 5.23 17.44
C GLU A 220 -9.88 4.17 18.44
N GLY A 221 -11.11 4.31 18.94
CA GLY A 221 -11.70 3.34 19.86
C GLY A 221 -12.04 2.01 19.19
N LEU A 222 -12.25 1.97 17.87
CA LEU A 222 -12.39 0.72 17.13
C LEU A 222 -11.04 0.02 16.99
N LEU A 223 -9.99 0.77 16.65
CA LEU A 223 -8.64 0.26 16.42
C LEU A 223 -7.94 -0.24 17.69
N THR A 224 -8.21 0.41 18.82
CA THR A 224 -7.62 0.06 20.12
C THR A 224 -8.48 -0.89 20.95
N GLU A 225 -9.67 -1.22 20.44
CA GLU A 225 -10.73 -1.91 21.19
C GLU A 225 -11.07 -1.25 22.54
N GLY A 226 -10.85 0.06 22.64
CA GLY A 226 -11.07 0.87 23.83
C GLY A 226 -12.37 1.67 23.80
N PRO A 227 -12.76 2.29 24.94
CA PRO A 227 -13.88 3.22 24.99
C PRO A 227 -13.57 4.49 24.18
N ARG A 228 -14.61 5.29 23.90
CA ARG A 228 -14.47 6.59 23.23
C ARG A 228 -13.55 7.50 24.05
N ASN A 229 -12.55 8.08 23.39
CA ASN A 229 -11.51 8.87 24.07
C ASN A 229 -11.84 10.37 24.20
N ALA A 230 -12.80 10.88 23.43
CA ALA A 230 -13.22 12.27 23.42
C ALA A 230 -14.68 12.42 22.99
N ASP A 231 -15.29 13.55 23.31
CA ASP A 231 -16.59 13.95 22.79
C ASP A 231 -16.45 14.46 21.34
N VAL A 232 -17.44 14.19 20.50
CA VAL A 232 -17.54 14.80 19.17
C VAL A 232 -18.91 15.44 19.01
N VAL A 233 -18.94 16.74 18.77
CA VAL A 233 -20.17 17.55 18.68
C VAL A 233 -20.22 18.27 17.35
N MET A 234 -21.36 18.23 16.67
CA MET A 234 -21.54 18.95 15.41
C MET A 234 -21.51 20.47 15.61
N GLU A 235 -20.71 21.18 14.82
CA GLU A 235 -20.66 22.65 14.80
C GLU A 235 -21.65 23.26 13.80
N SER A 236 -22.05 22.48 12.80
CA SER A 236 -23.03 22.85 11.77
C SER A 236 -23.95 21.68 11.45
N ASP A 237 -25.10 21.98 10.83
CA ASP A 237 -25.96 20.95 10.24
C ASP A 237 -25.20 20.23 9.13
N GLY A 238 -25.47 18.93 8.97
CA GLY A 238 -24.67 18.13 8.07
C GLY A 238 -25.19 16.73 7.83
N VAL A 239 -24.35 15.94 7.17
CA VAL A 239 -24.59 14.52 6.91
C VAL A 239 -23.30 13.78 7.20
N LEU A 240 -23.39 12.79 8.08
CA LEU A 240 -22.32 11.83 8.34
C LEU A 240 -22.58 10.57 7.52
N MET A 241 -21.51 9.86 7.16
CA MET A 241 -21.60 8.48 6.71
C MET A 241 -21.11 7.59 7.85
N ARG A 242 -22.01 6.84 8.47
CA ARG A 242 -21.73 5.93 9.56
C ARG A 242 -21.27 4.57 9.03
N LEU A 243 -20.25 4.01 9.65
CA LEU A 243 -19.81 2.63 9.47
C LEU A 243 -19.82 1.93 10.83
N ASP A 244 -20.49 0.78 10.90
CA ASP A 244 -20.58 0.01 12.14
C ASP A 244 -19.29 -0.78 12.41
N LYS A 245 -19.00 -1.11 13.67
CA LYS A 245 -17.77 -1.81 14.09
C LYS A 245 -17.58 -3.14 13.36
N GLN A 246 -18.64 -3.93 13.20
CA GLN A 246 -18.55 -5.21 12.51
C GLN A 246 -18.09 -5.02 11.06
N ASP A 247 -18.67 -4.04 10.36
CA ASP A 247 -18.27 -3.72 9.00
C ASP A 247 -16.84 -3.20 8.95
N PHE A 248 -16.45 -2.33 9.88
CA PHE A 248 -15.09 -1.83 10.01
C PHE A 248 -14.06 -2.96 10.19
N ASP A 249 -14.33 -3.89 11.09
CA ASP A 249 -13.45 -5.04 11.39
C ASP A 249 -13.36 -6.00 10.19
N GLU A 250 -14.45 -6.23 9.48
CA GLU A 250 -14.46 -7.01 8.24
C GLU A 250 -13.68 -6.33 7.12
N LEU A 251 -13.80 -5.02 6.98
CA LEU A 251 -13.12 -4.24 5.94
C LEU A 251 -11.61 -4.09 6.22
N LEU A 252 -11.17 -4.25 7.46
CA LEU A 252 -9.73 -4.33 7.78
C LEU A 252 -9.12 -5.68 7.45
N LYS A 253 -9.90 -6.76 7.35
CA LYS A 253 -9.39 -8.07 6.99
C LYS A 253 -8.94 -8.08 5.54
N ALA A 254 -7.82 -8.75 5.26
CA ALA A 254 -7.44 -9.04 3.89
C ALA A 254 -8.60 -9.83 3.22
N PRO A 255 -8.98 -9.48 1.98
CA PRO A 255 -10.07 -10.15 1.29
C PRO A 255 -9.77 -11.66 1.19
N SER A 256 -10.81 -12.51 1.25
CA SER A 256 -10.70 -13.94 0.94
C SER A 256 -10.55 -14.14 -0.57
N LEU A 257 -9.43 -13.65 -1.12
CA LEU A 257 -9.09 -13.87 -2.51
C LEU A 257 -8.52 -15.29 -2.65
N ALA A 258 -8.81 -15.93 -3.78
CA ALA A 258 -8.31 -17.26 -4.07
C ALA A 258 -6.79 -17.19 -4.29
N LEU A 259 -6.04 -17.64 -3.29
CA LEU A 259 -4.60 -17.85 -3.38
C LEU A 259 -4.31 -19.18 -4.09
N ILE A 260 -3.19 -19.24 -4.81
CA ILE A 260 -2.63 -20.45 -5.37
C ILE A 260 -1.12 -20.47 -5.12
N ASP A 261 -0.56 -21.57 -4.63
CA ASP A 261 0.88 -21.70 -4.46
C ASP A 261 1.58 -21.80 -5.81
N PHE A 262 2.90 -21.57 -5.82
CA PHE A 262 3.67 -21.53 -7.05
C PHE A 262 3.67 -22.86 -7.82
N SER A 263 3.68 -24.00 -7.11
CA SER A 263 3.76 -25.31 -7.76
C SER A 263 2.46 -25.66 -8.49
N ASP A 264 1.32 -25.43 -7.84
CA ASP A 264 0.00 -25.59 -8.45
C ASP A 264 -0.23 -24.57 -9.56
N ALA A 265 0.25 -23.33 -9.39
CA ALA A 265 0.15 -22.29 -10.40
C ALA A 265 0.90 -22.64 -11.69
N VAL A 266 2.12 -23.18 -11.57
CA VAL A 266 2.89 -23.65 -12.74
C VAL A 266 2.16 -24.77 -13.48
N ASN A 267 1.58 -25.73 -12.75
CA ASN A 267 0.81 -26.82 -13.36
C ASN A 267 -0.44 -26.31 -14.07
N ALA A 268 -1.16 -25.38 -13.44
CA ALA A 268 -2.37 -24.74 -13.97
C ALA A 268 -2.11 -23.91 -15.24
N VAL A 269 -0.94 -23.26 -15.32
CA VAL A 269 -0.54 -22.55 -16.56
C VAL A 269 -0.04 -23.52 -17.62
N ALA A 270 0.71 -24.56 -17.24
CA ALA A 270 1.20 -25.56 -18.17
C ALA A 270 0.06 -26.38 -18.84
N SER A 271 -1.05 -26.59 -18.14
CA SER A 271 -2.25 -27.23 -18.70
C SER A 271 -3.06 -26.31 -19.62
N GLY A 272 -2.74 -25.02 -19.67
CA GLY A 272 -3.49 -24.00 -20.42
C GLY A 272 -4.80 -23.57 -19.75
N GLU A 273 -5.06 -24.01 -18.50
CA GLU A 273 -6.24 -23.60 -17.73
C GLU A 273 -6.14 -22.15 -17.27
N TYR A 274 -4.92 -21.69 -16.94
CA TYR A 274 -4.64 -20.32 -16.53
C TYR A 274 -3.53 -19.68 -17.37
N GLU A 275 -3.50 -18.36 -17.37
CA GLU A 275 -2.40 -17.55 -17.91
C GLU A 275 -1.79 -16.66 -16.82
N TRP A 276 -0.48 -16.44 -16.89
CA TRP A 276 0.22 -15.53 -16.00
C TRP A 276 -0.12 -14.08 -16.31
N LEU A 277 -0.44 -13.29 -15.29
CA LEU A 277 -0.65 -11.85 -15.40
C LEU A 277 0.28 -11.08 -14.45
N ASP A 278 1.25 -10.39 -15.03
CA ASP A 278 2.17 -9.51 -14.30
C ASP A 278 1.58 -8.12 -14.14
N VAL A 279 1.32 -7.71 -12.90
CA VAL A 279 0.71 -6.41 -12.59
C VAL A 279 1.68 -5.40 -11.97
N ARG A 280 2.98 -5.70 -12.01
CA ARG A 280 4.04 -4.76 -11.59
C ARG A 280 4.19 -3.60 -12.58
N LEU A 281 4.97 -2.58 -12.23
CA LEU A 281 5.28 -1.48 -13.14
C LEU A 281 6.07 -1.97 -14.34
N SER A 282 5.98 -1.25 -15.46
CA SER A 282 6.70 -1.57 -16.69
C SER A 282 8.22 -1.69 -16.47
N ASP A 283 8.79 -0.83 -15.63
CA ASP A 283 10.23 -0.84 -15.30
C ASP A 283 10.63 -2.10 -14.52
N GLU A 284 9.75 -2.63 -13.66
CA GLU A 284 9.97 -3.88 -12.94
C GLU A 284 9.85 -5.10 -13.88
N GLN A 285 8.88 -5.05 -14.80
CA GLN A 285 8.67 -6.10 -15.81
C GLN A 285 9.86 -6.22 -16.76
N ALA A 286 10.48 -5.10 -17.15
CA ALA A 286 11.67 -5.09 -18.00
C ALA A 286 12.88 -5.82 -17.38
N ARG A 287 12.90 -6.00 -16.06
CA ARG A 287 13.97 -6.71 -15.33
C ARG A 287 13.71 -8.19 -15.11
N GLY A 288 12.62 -8.70 -15.67
CA GLY A 288 12.30 -10.11 -15.69
C GLY A 288 10.86 -10.39 -15.32
N THR A 289 10.22 -11.28 -16.07
CA THR A 289 8.82 -11.72 -15.85
C THR A 289 8.75 -13.24 -15.87
N LEU A 290 7.66 -13.83 -15.35
CA LEU A 290 7.43 -15.26 -15.55
C LEU A 290 7.23 -15.52 -17.05
N LYS A 291 7.85 -16.60 -17.55
CA LYS A 291 7.79 -16.97 -18.97
C LYS A 291 6.34 -17.05 -19.46
N GLY A 292 6.03 -16.31 -20.53
CA GLY A 292 4.69 -16.25 -21.11
C GLY A 292 3.70 -15.37 -20.35
N ALA A 293 4.14 -14.56 -19.38
CA ALA A 293 3.27 -13.65 -18.66
C ALA A 293 2.76 -12.49 -19.52
N LEU A 294 1.45 -12.27 -19.48
CA LEU A 294 0.84 -11.05 -19.97
C LEU A 294 1.27 -9.89 -19.07
N ARG A 295 1.75 -8.81 -19.68
CA ARG A 295 2.25 -7.62 -18.98
C ARG A 295 1.17 -6.56 -18.94
N LEU A 296 0.54 -6.40 -17.78
CA LEU A 296 -0.51 -5.41 -17.60
C LEU A 296 -0.38 -4.76 -16.22
N PRO A 297 0.44 -3.71 -16.09
CA PRO A 297 0.62 -3.00 -14.82
C PRO A 297 -0.71 -2.63 -14.18
N LEU A 298 -0.81 -2.73 -12.85
CA LEU A 298 -2.06 -2.48 -12.09
C LEU A 298 -2.71 -1.14 -12.46
N GLN A 299 -1.92 -0.09 -12.67
CA GLN A 299 -2.39 1.23 -13.09
C GLN A 299 -3.05 1.27 -14.48
N ALA A 300 -2.65 0.35 -15.37
CA ALA A 300 -3.19 0.24 -16.73
C ALA A 300 -4.38 -0.72 -16.81
N LEU A 301 -4.56 -1.57 -15.79
CA LEU A 301 -5.56 -2.64 -15.74
C LEU A 301 -6.95 -2.13 -16.12
N ARG A 302 -7.41 -1.01 -15.56
CA ARG A 302 -8.73 -0.45 -15.88
C ARG A 302 -8.93 -0.18 -17.37
N ILE A 303 -7.96 0.49 -18.00
CA ILE A 303 -8.09 0.93 -19.39
C ILE A 303 -7.90 -0.25 -20.33
N LYS A 304 -7.04 -1.18 -19.98
CA LYS A 304 -6.51 -2.19 -20.90
C LYS A 304 -6.98 -3.62 -20.60
N ALA A 305 -7.68 -3.86 -19.50
CA ALA A 305 -8.18 -5.20 -19.17
C ALA A 305 -9.17 -5.74 -20.20
N HIS A 306 -9.91 -4.89 -20.93
CA HIS A 306 -10.76 -5.34 -22.04
C HIS A 306 -9.99 -6.00 -23.20
N MET A 307 -8.66 -5.87 -23.23
CA MET A 307 -7.79 -6.58 -24.18
C MET A 307 -7.39 -7.97 -23.68
N LEU A 308 -7.70 -8.31 -22.42
CA LEU A 308 -7.50 -9.65 -21.88
C LEU A 308 -8.58 -10.59 -22.45
N PRO A 309 -8.19 -11.78 -22.93
CA PRO A 309 -9.15 -12.82 -23.32
C PRO A 309 -10.15 -13.17 -22.19
N THR A 310 -11.45 -12.99 -22.44
CA THR A 310 -12.49 -13.22 -21.42
C THR A 310 -12.80 -14.70 -21.19
N ASP A 311 -12.35 -15.59 -22.07
CA ASP A 311 -12.48 -17.05 -21.96
C ASP A 311 -11.34 -17.69 -21.15
N LYS A 312 -10.36 -16.88 -20.71
CA LYS A 312 -9.20 -17.33 -19.94
C LYS A 312 -9.31 -16.99 -18.47
N ARG A 313 -8.58 -17.76 -17.66
CA ARG A 313 -8.39 -17.51 -16.22
C ARG A 313 -6.98 -17.00 -15.98
N TYR A 314 -6.81 -16.18 -14.96
CA TYR A 314 -5.53 -15.50 -14.71
C TYR A 314 -4.95 -15.85 -13.36
N ILE A 315 -3.65 -16.14 -13.33
CA ILE A 315 -2.87 -16.14 -12.09
C ILE A 315 -2.11 -14.82 -12.06
N VAL A 316 -2.56 -13.94 -11.18
CA VAL A 316 -2.07 -12.58 -11.04
C VAL A 316 -0.94 -12.55 -10.03
N TYR A 317 0.18 -11.94 -10.40
CA TYR A 317 1.32 -11.83 -9.50
C TYR A 317 1.95 -10.44 -9.51
N CYS A 318 2.58 -10.12 -8.39
CA CYS A 318 3.53 -9.02 -8.26
C CYS A 318 4.71 -9.53 -7.41
N ASP A 319 5.52 -8.65 -6.83
CA ASP A 319 6.65 -9.13 -6.00
C ASP A 319 6.20 -9.78 -4.70
N THR A 320 5.20 -9.23 -4.01
CA THR A 320 4.82 -9.65 -2.64
C THR A 320 3.38 -10.13 -2.47
N GLY A 321 2.61 -10.25 -3.54
CA GLY A 321 1.19 -10.62 -3.51
C GLY A 321 0.20 -9.46 -3.27
N ARG A 322 0.64 -8.28 -2.82
CA ARG A 322 -0.30 -7.18 -2.47
C ARG A 322 -0.89 -6.43 -3.66
N ARG A 323 -0.07 -6.08 -4.66
CA ARG A 323 -0.56 -5.44 -5.89
C ARG A 323 -1.41 -6.41 -6.69
N SER A 324 -1.02 -7.69 -6.74
CA SER A 324 -1.83 -8.73 -7.35
C SER A 324 -3.15 -8.97 -6.62
N ALA A 325 -3.23 -8.80 -5.30
CA ALA A 325 -4.52 -8.81 -4.58
C ALA A 325 -5.46 -7.67 -5.04
N ALA A 326 -4.95 -6.45 -5.18
CA ALA A 326 -5.73 -5.33 -5.70
C ALA A 326 -6.16 -5.59 -7.16
N ALA A 327 -5.25 -6.11 -7.99
CA ALA A 327 -5.54 -6.44 -9.39
C ALA A 327 -6.58 -7.57 -9.54
N ALA A 328 -6.43 -8.67 -8.79
CA ALA A 328 -7.35 -9.80 -8.83
C ALA A 328 -8.77 -9.38 -8.41
N PHE A 329 -8.87 -8.49 -7.41
CA PHE A 329 -10.16 -7.90 -7.05
C PHE A 329 -10.77 -7.09 -8.19
N LEU A 330 -10.01 -6.16 -8.80
CA LEU A 330 -10.50 -5.33 -9.90
C LEU A 330 -10.92 -6.19 -11.10
N LEU A 331 -10.15 -7.21 -11.42
CA LEU A 331 -10.47 -8.20 -12.46
C LEU A 331 -11.78 -8.93 -12.16
N GLY A 332 -11.99 -9.38 -10.91
CA GLY A 332 -13.24 -10.00 -10.48
C GLY A 332 -14.45 -9.07 -10.63
N VAL A 333 -14.32 -7.79 -10.28
CA VAL A 333 -15.37 -6.78 -10.50
C VAL A 333 -15.66 -6.59 -11.99
N MET A 334 -14.64 -6.71 -12.85
CA MET A 334 -14.76 -6.63 -14.30
C MET A 334 -15.23 -7.94 -14.96
N GLY A 335 -15.48 -9.00 -14.17
CA GLY A 335 -16.01 -10.29 -14.64
C GLY A 335 -14.95 -11.33 -15.05
N TYR A 336 -13.67 -11.09 -14.75
CA TYR A 336 -12.59 -12.05 -14.99
C TYR A 336 -12.41 -13.01 -13.81
N ASP A 337 -12.01 -14.24 -14.11
CA ASP A 337 -11.59 -15.22 -13.10
C ASP A 337 -10.09 -15.07 -12.83
N ALA A 338 -9.75 -14.60 -11.63
CA ALA A 338 -8.37 -14.27 -11.25
C ALA A 338 -8.03 -14.85 -9.88
N ARG A 339 -6.92 -15.60 -9.83
CA ARG A 339 -6.27 -16.08 -8.59
C ARG A 339 -4.97 -15.33 -8.34
N ILE A 340 -4.52 -15.29 -7.10
CA ILE A 340 -3.28 -14.61 -6.73
C ILE A 340 -2.20 -15.65 -6.48
N LEU A 341 -1.02 -15.44 -7.09
CA LEU A 341 0.16 -16.21 -6.72
C LEU A 341 0.56 -15.89 -5.28
N ASP A 342 0.48 -16.89 -4.39
CA ASP A 342 0.78 -16.72 -2.98
C ASP A 342 2.22 -16.26 -2.76
N GLY A 343 2.39 -15.23 -1.94
CA GLY A 343 3.68 -14.56 -1.68
C GLY A 343 4.32 -13.82 -2.87
N GLY A 344 3.76 -13.90 -4.08
CA GLY A 344 4.32 -13.28 -5.29
C GLY A 344 5.72 -13.79 -5.65
N LEU A 345 6.46 -13.03 -6.46
CA LEU A 345 7.80 -13.43 -6.92
C LEU A 345 8.85 -13.54 -5.81
N THR A 346 8.64 -12.87 -4.68
CA THR A 346 9.57 -12.94 -3.54
C THR A 346 9.47 -14.25 -2.78
N ALA A 347 8.40 -15.03 -2.96
CA ALA A 347 8.28 -16.34 -2.34
C ALA A 347 8.98 -17.47 -3.12
N LEU A 348 9.33 -17.23 -4.39
CA LEU A 348 10.00 -18.23 -5.23
C LEU A 348 11.41 -18.52 -4.73
N MET A 349 11.78 -19.80 -4.79
CA MET A 349 13.14 -20.26 -4.53
C MET A 349 14.10 -19.77 -5.63
N PRO A 350 15.40 -19.61 -5.33
CA PRO A 350 16.40 -19.20 -6.34
C PRO A 350 16.42 -20.10 -7.59
N SER A 351 16.25 -21.42 -7.41
CA SER A 351 16.19 -22.39 -8.51
C SER A 351 14.94 -22.21 -9.39
N GLU A 352 13.80 -21.84 -8.80
CA GLU A 352 12.56 -21.55 -9.52
C GLU A 352 12.69 -20.26 -10.30
N ARG A 353 13.25 -19.22 -9.69
CA ARG A 353 13.52 -17.93 -10.35
C ARG A 353 14.39 -18.10 -11.59
N SER A 354 15.53 -18.78 -11.46
CA SER A 354 16.43 -19.04 -12.59
C SER A 354 15.79 -19.86 -13.70
N ARG A 355 14.79 -20.68 -13.39
CA ARG A 355 14.10 -21.54 -14.35
C ARG A 355 12.94 -20.84 -15.06
N PHE A 356 12.20 -19.99 -14.35
CA PHE A 356 10.91 -19.46 -14.82
C PHE A 356 10.91 -17.96 -15.11
N LEU A 357 11.85 -17.18 -14.57
CA LEU A 357 11.99 -15.77 -14.90
C LEU A 357 12.81 -15.58 -16.17
N VAL A 358 12.30 -14.75 -17.07
CA VAL A 358 12.95 -14.39 -18.33
C VAL A 358 13.00 -12.87 -18.48
N ASN A 359 14.15 -12.38 -18.95
CA ASN A 359 14.31 -11.00 -19.41
C ASN A 359 14.01 -10.98 -20.90
N GLU A 360 12.78 -10.62 -21.26
CA GLU A 360 12.31 -10.52 -22.65
C GLU A 360 12.02 -9.08 -23.05
#